data_AF-A7FAK6-F1
#
_entry.id   AF-A7FAK6-F1
#
_cell.length_a   1.000
_cell.length_b   1.000
_cell.length_c   1.000
_cell.angle_alpha   90.00
_cell.angle_beta   90.00
_cell.angle_gamma   90.00
#
_symmetry.space_group_name_H-M   'P 1'
#
loop_
_entity.id
_entity.type
_entity.pdbx_description
1 polymer ?
#
loop_
_entity_poly.entity_id
_entity_poly.type
_entity_poly.pdbx_seq_one_letter_code
_entity_poly.pdbx_strand_id
1 'polypeptide(L)' 'MKNKGFNVTQGMALLLLKPLSLPANLVLKLIIFITDPKNKIGS' A
#
# COMPACT_ATOMS: atom_id res chain seq x y z
N MET A 1 11.81 -14.40 13.06
CA MET A 1 10.75 -13.42 13.37
C MET A 1 9.52 -13.80 12.54
N LYS A 2 8.36 -14.04 13.17
CA LYS A 2 7.13 -14.48 12.49
C LYS A 2 6.78 -13.48 11.38
N ASN A 3 6.70 -13.96 10.14
CA ASN A 3 6.12 -13.28 8.99
C ASN A 3 4.66 -12.93 9.32
N LYS A 4 4.45 -11.82 10.03
CA LYS A 4 3.14 -11.22 10.20
C LYS A 4 2.90 -10.46 8.90
N GLY A 5 2.46 -11.20 7.88
CA GLY A 5 2.15 -10.65 6.57
C GLY A 5 1.34 -9.38 6.76
N PHE A 6 1.85 -8.28 6.21
CA PHE A 6 1.16 -7.00 6.25
C PHE A 6 -0.24 -7.22 5.67
N ASN A 7 -1.28 -7.15 6.51
CA ASN A 7 -2.65 -7.39 6.09
C ASN A 7 -3.05 -6.20 5.21
N VAL A 8 -3.00 -6.39 3.90
CA VAL A 8 -3.22 -5.37 2.88
C VAL A 8 -4.54 -4.63 3.11
N THR A 9 -5.56 -5.32 3.63
CA THR A 9 -6.86 -4.75 4.01
C THR A 9 -6.76 -3.74 5.14
N GLN A 10 -5.95 -4.00 6.17
CA GLN A 10 -5.70 -3.04 7.26
C GLN A 10 -4.85 -1.87 6.78
N GLY A 11 -3.90 -2.12 5.89
CA GLY A 11 -3.11 -1.07 5.23
C GLY A 11 -4.00 -0.11 4.44
N MET A 12 -4.88 -0.64 3.58
CA MET A 12 -5.84 0.14 2.79
C MET A 12 -6.86 0.88 3.68
N ALA A 13 -7.38 0.24 4.73
CA ALA A 13 -8.27 0.88 5.68
C ALA A 13 -7.59 2.08 6.39
N LEU A 14 -6.31 1.97 6.76
CA LEU A 14 -5.56 3.11 7.29
C LEU A 14 -5.39 4.24 6.26
N LEU A 15 -5.35 3.94 4.97
CA LEU A 15 -5.32 4.96 3.92
C LEU A 15 -6.66 5.68 3.74
N LEU A 16 -7.78 4.99 3.99
CA LEU A 16 -9.13 5.52 3.82
C LEU A 16 -9.63 6.29 5.04
N LEU A 17 -9.24 5.88 6.25
CA LEU A 17 -9.73 6.44 7.52
C LEU A 17 -9.06 7.75 7.92
N LYS A 18 -7.94 8.11 7.29
CA LYS A 18 -7.23 9.35 7.59
C LYS A 18 -6.87 10.03 6.27
N PRO A 19 -7.17 11.32 6.07
CA PRO A 19 -6.58 12.06 4.96
C PRO A 19 -5.07 11.97 5.13
N LEU A 20 -4.48 11.10 4.32
CA LEU A 20 -3.06 10.79 4.38
C LEU A 20 -2.30 12.01 3.90
N SER A 21 -1.77 12.78 4.85
CA SER A 21 -0.63 13.65 4.56
C SER A 21 0.61 12.78 4.38
N LEU A 22 0.58 11.87 3.40
CA LEU A 22 1.74 11.09 3.05
C LEU A 22 2.71 12.01 2.29
N PRO A 23 4.01 11.96 2.62
CA PRO A 23 5.03 12.54 1.77
C PRO A 23 4.86 12.07 0.32
N ALA A 24 4.94 13.00 -0.64
CA ALA A 24 4.73 12.72 -2.07
C ALA A 24 5.58 11.54 -2.59
N ASN A 25 6.80 11.36 -2.06
CA ASN A 25 7.68 10.24 -2.38
C ASN A 25 7.09 8.87 -1.99
N LEU A 26 6.41 8.78 -0.85
CA LEU A 26 5.76 7.54 -0.42
C LEU A 26 4.52 7.25 -1.26
N VAL A 27 3.75 8.28 -1.61
CA VAL A 27 2.60 8.15 -2.53
C VAL A 27 3.06 7.66 -3.89
N LEU A 28 4.11 8.25 -4.46
CA LEU A 28 4.66 7.83 -5.76
C LEU A 28 5.16 6.39 -5.73
N LYS A 29 5.88 5.98 -4.68
CA LYS A 29 6.33 4.59 -4.52
C LYS A 29 5.15 3.62 -4.41
N LEU A 30 4.09 4.02 -3.73
CA LEU A 30 2.89 3.19 -3.58
C LEU A 30 2.14 3.06 -4.91
N ILE A 31 2.02 4.15 -5.67
CA ILE A 31 1.45 4.12 -7.02
C ILE A 31 2.25 3.18 -7.91
N ILE A 32 3.58 3.36 -7.99
CA ILE A 32 4.46 2.49 -8.80
C ILE A 32 4.28 1.03 -8.39
N PHE A 33 4.29 0.74 -7.09
CA PHE A 33 4.12 -0.62 -6.57
C PHE A 33 2.76 -1.23 -6.94
N ILE A 34 1.68 -0.47 -6.83
CA ILE A 34 0.31 -0.93 -7.18
C ILE A 34 0.17 -1.12 -8.69
N THR A 35 0.79 -0.26 -9.50
CA THR A 35 0.71 -0.31 -10.97
C THR A 35 1.68 -1.30 -11.62
N ASP A 36 2.69 -1.79 -10.90
CA ASP A 36 3.65 -2.75 -11.45
C ASP A 36 2.96 -4.12 -11.63
N PRO A 37 2.79 -4.60 -12.87
CA PRO A 37 2.09 -5.85 -13.16
C PRO A 37 2.77 -7.07 -12.51
N LYS A 38 4.06 -6.99 -12.16
CA LYS A 38 4.77 -8.06 -11.45
C LYS A 38 4.20 -8.31 -10.05
N ASN A 39 3.60 -7.30 -9.42
CA ASN A 39 3.09 -7.39 -8.07
C ASN A 39 1.68 -8.02 -8.00
N LYS A 40 1.03 -8.28 -9.15
CA LYS A 40 -0.26 -8.99 -9.26
C LYS A 40 -1.34 -8.45 -8.31
N ILE A 41 -1.33 -7.14 -8.07
CA ILE A 41 -2.33 -6.49 -7.22
C ILE A 41 -3.67 -6.58 -7.97
N GLY A 42 -4.59 -7.43 -7.48
CA GLY A 42 -5.93 -7.62 -8.05
C GLY A 42 -6.07 -8.71 -9.12
N SER A 43 -5.03 -9.53 -9.36
CA SER A 43 -5.11 -10.75 -10.20
C SER A 43 -5.36 -12.02 -9.40
#